data_AF-A0A1J3H682-F1
#
_entry.id   AF-A0A1J3H682-F1
#
_cell.length_a   1.000
_cell.length_b   1.000
_cell.length_c   1.000
_cell.angle_alpha   90.00
_cell.angle_beta   90.00
_cell.angle_gamma   90.00
#
_symmetry.space_group_name_H-M   'P 1'
#
loop_
_entity.id
_entity.type
_entity.pdbx_description
1 polymer ?
#
loop_
_entity_poly.entity_id
_entity_poly.type
_entity_poly.pdbx_seq_one_letter_code
_entity_poly.pdbx_strand_id
1 'polypeptide(L)'
;SMFSRFVQRIRRPITEITSLDSIRGFSSINPKPTIRVAVFWDLDNKPPASFPPYDAAVKLRAAASSFGFVKLMAAYANRHAFSYVPVEVREQRKERKLLNQLENKGLVKP
;
A
#
# COMPACT_ATOMS: atom_id res chain seq x y z
N SER A 1 37.50 -25.43 58.24
CA SER A 1 38.03 -24.33 59.07
C SER A 1 38.70 -23.31 58.17
N MET A 2 38.48 -22.03 58.47
CA MET A 2 39.16 -20.82 57.98
C MET A 2 38.99 -20.38 56.52
N PHE A 3 38.09 -19.41 56.41
CA PHE A 3 38.07 -18.30 55.45
C PHE A 3 39.44 -17.60 55.33
N SER A 4 39.77 -17.13 54.14
CA SER A 4 40.40 -15.81 54.03
C SER A 4 39.94 -15.07 52.79
N ARG A 5 39.44 -13.87 53.06
CA ARG A 5 38.91 -12.87 52.13
C ARG A 5 40.10 -12.07 51.60
N PHE A 6 40.17 -11.80 50.29
CA PHE A 6 40.73 -10.53 49.86
C PHE A 6 40.03 -10.01 48.61
N VAL A 7 39.49 -8.80 48.78
CA VAL A 7 38.71 -8.02 47.84
C VAL A 7 39.68 -7.29 46.91
N GLN A 8 39.58 -7.49 45.59
CA GLN A 8 40.15 -6.57 44.61
C GLN A 8 39.07 -6.02 43.68
N ARG A 9 38.50 -4.91 44.17
CA ARG A 9 38.39 -3.64 43.45
C ARG A 9 37.97 -3.72 41.98
N ILE A 10 36.66 -3.55 41.79
CA ILE A 10 35.96 -3.21 40.56
C ILE A 10 36.73 -2.14 39.77
N ARG A 11 37.12 -2.46 38.54
CA ARG A 11 37.21 -1.51 37.42
C ARG A 11 36.40 -2.08 36.26
N ARG A 12 35.16 -1.61 36.12
CA ARG A 12 34.40 -1.77 34.88
C ARG A 12 35.04 -0.87 33.83
N PRO A 13 35.54 -1.38 32.69
CA PRO A 13 35.73 -0.53 31.53
C PRO A 13 34.35 -0.16 31.00
N ILE A 14 34.08 1.15 31.03
CA ILE A 14 32.92 1.80 30.43
C ILE A 14 32.94 1.51 28.93
N THR A 15 31.76 1.18 28.41
CA THR A 15 31.42 1.09 26.99
C THR A 15 32.17 2.14 26.14
N GLU A 16 33.08 1.68 25.28
CA GLU A 16 33.48 2.45 24.11
C GLU A 16 32.30 2.45 23.15
N ILE A 17 31.48 3.49 23.28
CA ILE A 17 30.48 3.86 22.29
C ILE A 17 31.28 4.32 21.08
N THR A 18 31.54 3.41 20.14
CA THR A 18 31.94 3.78 18.79
C THR A 18 30.94 4.80 18.29
N SER A 19 31.46 6.01 18.08
CA SER A 19 30.74 7.22 17.72
C SER A 19 29.65 6.96 16.68
N LEU A 20 28.40 7.29 17.03
CA LEU A 20 27.26 7.35 16.10
C LEU A 20 27.44 8.42 15.01
N ASP A 21 28.54 9.19 15.03
CA ASP A 21 28.88 10.16 13.98
C ASP A 21 29.47 9.52 12.71
N SER A 22 29.85 8.24 12.74
CA SER A 22 30.29 7.52 11.52
C SER A 22 29.15 7.08 10.58
N ILE A 23 27.87 7.35 10.92
CA ILE A 23 26.71 7.00 10.08
C ILE A 23 26.22 8.22 9.26
N ARG A 24 26.93 9.36 9.29
CA ARG A 24 26.59 10.57 8.51
C ARG A 24 27.38 10.71 7.19
N GLY A 25 27.63 9.61 6.50
CA GLY A 25 28.42 9.61 5.25
C GLY A 25 27.77 9.00 4.00
N PHE A 26 26.60 8.37 4.10
CA PHE A 26 25.98 7.64 2.96
C PHE A 26 24.69 8.27 2.43
N SER A 27 24.37 9.50 2.81
CA SER A 27 23.28 10.26 2.19
C SER A 27 23.75 10.92 0.88
N SER A 28 23.91 10.13 -0.19
CA SER A 28 23.71 10.51 -1.61
C SER A 28 24.67 9.87 -2.64
N ILE A 29 25.09 8.61 -2.48
CA ILE A 29 25.88 7.94 -3.55
C ILE A 29 25.01 7.49 -4.73
N ASN A 30 23.68 7.53 -4.61
CA ASN A 30 22.80 7.35 -5.76
C ASN A 30 22.64 8.70 -6.48
N PRO A 31 23.22 8.89 -7.69
CA PRO A 31 22.90 10.08 -8.48
C PRO A 31 21.39 10.10 -8.65
N LYS A 32 20.75 11.21 -8.25
CA LYS A 32 19.32 11.42 -8.56
C LYS A 32 19.20 11.25 -10.08
N PRO A 33 18.38 10.31 -10.58
CA PRO A 33 18.27 10.14 -12.01
C PRO A 33 17.89 11.49 -12.63
N THR A 34 18.71 11.93 -13.58
CA THR A 34 18.57 13.23 -14.23
C THR A 34 17.24 13.33 -14.96
N ILE A 35 16.81 12.21 -15.54
CA ILE A 35 15.52 12.04 -16.19
C ILE A 35 14.47 11.71 -15.13
N ARG A 36 13.47 12.59 -15.03
CA ARG A 36 12.30 12.40 -14.17
C ARG A 36 11.15 11.90 -15.03
N VAL A 37 10.52 10.82 -14.57
CA VAL A 37 9.41 10.16 -15.25
C VAL A 37 8.13 10.41 -14.47
N ALA A 38 7.04 10.67 -15.19
CA ALA A 38 5.69 10.70 -14.64
C ALA A 38 4.86 9.61 -15.33
N VAL A 39 4.07 8.88 -14.55
CA VAL A 39 3.19 7.81 -15.03
C VAL A 39 1.74 8.22 -14.81
N PHE A 40 0.98 8.28 -15.88
CA PHE A 40 -0.46 8.54 -15.87
C PHE A 40 -1.17 7.36 -16.51
N TRP A 41 -2.09 6.74 -15.78
CA TRP A 41 -2.79 5.54 -16.25
C TRP A 41 -4.26 5.56 -15.84
N ASP A 42 -5.11 4.86 -16.60
CA ASP A 42 -6.53 4.69 -16.26
C ASP A 42 -6.68 3.48 -15.31
N LEU A 43 -7.38 3.71 -14.20
CA LEU A 43 -7.71 2.67 -13.23
C LEU A 43 -8.99 2.00 -13.68
N ASP A 44 -8.86 0.95 -14.51
CA ASP A 44 -10.00 0.09 -14.81
C ASP A 44 -10.07 -1.06 -13.80
N ASN A 45 -11.20 -1.14 -13.09
CA ASN A 45 -11.48 -2.18 -12.09
C ASN A 45 -12.67 -3.07 -12.51
N LYS A 46 -13.03 -3.09 -13.81
CA LYS A 46 -14.12 -3.93 -14.29
C LYS A 46 -13.77 -5.42 -14.17
N PRO A 47 -14.64 -6.23 -13.58
CA PRO A 47 -14.48 -7.68 -13.64
C PRO A 47 -14.91 -8.26 -15.00
N PRO A 48 -14.35 -9.41 -15.41
CA PRO A 48 -13.28 -10.14 -14.72
C PRO A 48 -11.95 -9.40 -14.88
N ALA A 49 -11.37 -8.95 -13.76
CA ALA A 49 -10.09 -8.29 -13.78
C ALA A 49 -9.07 -9.41 -13.99
N SER A 50 -8.59 -9.56 -15.23
CA SER A 50 -7.53 -10.51 -15.56
C SER A 50 -6.26 -10.26 -14.72
N PHE A 51 -6.12 -9.02 -14.21
CA PHE A 51 -4.99 -8.61 -13.41
C PHE A 51 -5.40 -7.64 -12.28
N PRO A 52 -4.97 -7.84 -11.03
CA PRO A 52 -5.25 -6.91 -9.94
C PRO A 52 -4.66 -5.51 -10.19
N PRO A 53 -5.40 -4.41 -9.92
CA PRO A 53 -4.91 -3.06 -10.18
C PRO A 53 -3.61 -2.69 -9.44
N TYR A 54 -3.41 -3.22 -8.24
CA TYR A 54 -2.17 -3.01 -7.48
C TYR A 54 -0.96 -3.60 -8.22
N ASP A 55 -1.08 -4.84 -8.68
CA ASP A 55 -0.01 -5.51 -9.40
C ASP A 55 0.29 -4.78 -10.72
N ALA A 56 -0.74 -4.24 -11.39
CA ALA A 56 -0.59 -3.43 -12.60
C ALA A 56 0.25 -2.18 -12.31
N ALA A 57 -0.05 -1.48 -11.21
CA ALA A 57 0.69 -0.30 -10.78
C ALA A 57 2.16 -0.61 -10.46
N VAL A 58 2.43 -1.73 -9.78
CA VAL A 58 3.81 -2.15 -9.46
C VAL A 58 4.59 -2.44 -10.73
N LYS A 59 4.01 -3.19 -11.67
CA LYS A 59 4.65 -3.51 -12.96
C LYS A 59 4.88 -2.25 -13.81
N LEU A 60 3.91 -1.34 -13.85
CA LEU A 60 4.03 -0.06 -14.54
C LEU A 60 5.17 0.78 -13.96
N ARG A 61 5.26 0.89 -12.63
CA ARG A 61 6.35 1.62 -11.97
C ARG A 61 7.71 1.00 -12.26
N ALA A 62 7.80 -0.33 -12.23
CA ALA A 62 9.03 -1.05 -12.54
C ALA A 62 9.47 -0.81 -14.00
N ALA A 63 8.55 -0.93 -14.96
CA ALA A 63 8.81 -0.63 -16.37
C ALA A 63 9.21 0.84 -16.57
N ALA A 64 8.50 1.77 -15.93
CA ALA A 64 8.76 3.21 -16.01
C ALA A 64 10.13 3.60 -15.42
N SER A 65 10.61 2.85 -14.43
CA SER A 65 11.91 3.07 -13.80
C SER A 65 13.08 2.82 -14.75
N SER A 66 12.87 2.08 -15.85
CA SER A 66 13.88 1.92 -16.91
C SER A 66 14.14 3.22 -17.69
N PHE A 67 13.17 4.15 -17.71
CA PHE A 67 13.31 5.45 -18.37
C PHE A 67 13.87 6.55 -17.44
N GLY A 68 13.90 6.34 -16.12
CA GLY A 68 14.40 7.33 -15.15
C GLY A 68 13.71 7.26 -13.78
N PHE A 69 13.88 8.31 -12.96
CA PHE A 69 13.27 8.38 -11.64
C PHE A 69 11.77 8.67 -11.76
N VAL A 70 10.93 7.70 -11.43
CA VAL A 70 9.48 7.91 -11.34
C VAL A 70 9.19 8.85 -10.16
N LYS A 71 9.01 10.14 -10.48
CA LYS A 71 8.70 11.19 -9.51
C LYS A 71 7.22 11.24 -9.17
N LEU A 72 6.38 10.94 -10.16
CA LEU A 72 4.93 11.03 -10.04
C LEU A 72 4.29 9.80 -10.68
N MET A 73 3.29 9.25 -10.00
CA MET A 73 2.44 8.20 -10.56
C MET A 73 1.01 8.48 -10.10
N ALA A 74 0.09 8.63 -11.06
CA ALA A 74 -1.31 8.91 -10.79
C ALA A 74 -2.20 7.99 -11.62
N ALA A 75 -3.20 7.41 -10.96
CA ALA A 75 -4.24 6.61 -11.60
C ALA A 75 -5.51 7.46 -11.68
N TYR A 76 -6.09 7.59 -12.87
CA TYR A 76 -7.38 8.23 -13.06
C TYR A 76 -8.46 7.16 -12.99
N ALA A 77 -9.41 7.28 -12.07
CA ALA A 77 -10.53 6.36 -12.03
C ALA A 77 -11.64 6.86 -12.96
N ASN A 78 -11.99 6.04 -13.96
CA ASN A 78 -13.16 6.30 -14.79
C ASN A 78 -14.46 6.20 -13.95
N ARG A 79 -15.53 6.92 -14.31
CA ARG A 79 -16.87 6.78 -13.71
C ARG A 79 -17.31 5.31 -13.60
N HIS A 80 -16.83 4.51 -14.56
CA HIS A 80 -17.14 3.09 -14.66
C HIS A 80 -16.40 2.21 -13.65
N ALA A 81 -15.26 2.65 -13.11
CA ALA A 81 -14.48 1.92 -12.10
C ALA A 81 -15.21 1.82 -10.75
N PHE A 82 -16.10 2.79 -10.47
CA PHE A 82 -16.92 2.81 -9.24
C PHE A 82 -18.37 2.38 -9.48
N SER A 83 -18.83 2.32 -10.73
CA SER A 83 -20.22 1.97 -11.04
C SER A 83 -20.46 0.47 -11.14
N TYR A 84 -19.42 -0.37 -11.06
CA TYR A 84 -19.60 -1.81 -11.11
C TYR A 84 -20.32 -2.29 -9.84
N VAL A 85 -21.47 -2.92 -10.06
CA VAL A 85 -22.25 -3.57 -9.01
C VAL A 85 -22.28 -5.05 -9.37
N PRO A 86 -21.82 -5.95 -8.47
CA PRO A 86 -21.88 -7.40 -8.69
C PRO A 86 -23.26 -7.86 -9.11
N VAL A 87 -23.32 -8.91 -9.93
CA VAL A 87 -24.59 -9.40 -10.49
C VAL A 87 -25.56 -9.79 -9.38
N GLU A 88 -25.07 -10.39 -8.32
CA GLU A 88 -25.84 -10.80 -7.13
C GLU A 88 -26.51 -9.58 -6.49
N VAL A 89 -25.77 -8.49 -6.33
CA VAL A 89 -26.29 -7.23 -5.78
C VAL A 89 -27.30 -6.59 -6.73
N ARG A 90 -27.13 -6.75 -8.05
CA ARG A 90 -28.10 -6.26 -9.03
C ARG A 90 -29.41 -7.03 -8.96
N GLU A 91 -29.37 -8.36 -8.84
CA GLU A 91 -30.57 -9.18 -8.70
C GLU A 91 -31.28 -8.92 -7.38
N GLN A 92 -30.55 -8.86 -6.25
CA GLN A 92 -31.12 -8.46 -4.96
C GLN A 92 -31.82 -7.09 -5.03
N ARG A 93 -31.25 -6.11 -5.73
CA ARG A 93 -31.88 -4.80 -5.93
C ARG A 93 -33.17 -4.91 -6.75
N LYS A 94 -33.25 -5.78 -7.75
CA LYS A 94 -34.47 -6.00 -8.53
C LYS A 94 -35.55 -6.67 -7.69
N GLU A 95 -35.20 -7.74 -6.97
CA GLU A 95 -36.11 -8.46 -6.07
C GLU A 95 -36.67 -7.51 -5.01
N ARG A 96 -35.79 -6.72 -4.37
CA ARG A 96 -36.21 -5.75 -3.36
C ARG A 96 -37.10 -4.66 -3.96
N LYS A 97 -36.80 -4.18 -5.18
CA LYS A 97 -37.64 -3.20 -5.87
C LYS A 97 -39.03 -3.77 -6.16
N LEU A 98 -39.14 -5.05 -6.54
CA LEU A 98 -40.41 -5.72 -6.76
C LEU A 98 -41.20 -5.85 -5.46
N LEU A 99 -40.57 -6.29 -4.37
CA LEU A 99 -41.20 -6.39 -3.05
C LEU A 99 -41.73 -5.02 -2.58
N ASN A 100 -40.91 -3.97 -2.65
CA ASN A 100 -41.32 -2.62 -2.29
C ASN A 100 -42.54 -2.15 -3.12
N GLN A 101 -42.65 -2.55 -4.39
CA GLN A 101 -43.82 -2.23 -5.22
C GLN A 101 -45.08 -2.98 -4.77
N LEU A 102 -44.95 -4.22 -4.31
CA LEU A 102 -46.07 -5.01 -3.77
C LEU A 102 -46.53 -4.49 -2.41
N GLU A 103 -45.58 -4.12 -1.54
CA GLU A 103 -45.83 -3.48 -0.25
C GLU A 103 -46.54 -2.13 -0.43
N ASN A 104 -46.05 -1.26 -1.32
CA ASN A 104 -46.68 0.04 -1.60
C ASN A 104 -48.09 -0.08 -2.18
N LYS A 105 -48.44 -1.21 -2.82
CA LYS A 105 -49.79 -1.50 -3.31
C LYS A 105 -50.68 -2.15 -2.24
N GLY A 106 -50.15 -2.44 -1.05
CA GLY A 106 -50.86 -3.11 0.04
C GLY A 106 -51.10 -4.60 -0.21
N LEU A 107 -50.46 -5.20 -1.22
CA LEU A 107 -50.62 -6.62 -1.58
C LEU A 107 -49.78 -7.54 -0.69
N VAL A 108 -48.73 -7.01 -0.07
CA VAL A 108 -47.80 -7.72 0.82
C VAL A 108 -47.56 -6.85 2.04
N LYS A 109 -47.47 -7.45 3.22
CA LYS A 109 -47.11 -6.74 4.46
C LYS A 109 -45.58 -6.77 4.63
N PRO A 110 -44.98 -5.68 5.14
CA PRO A 110 -43.55 -5.61 5.41
C PRO A 110 -43.12 -6.57 6.54
#